data_AF-A0A5S9NPV6-F1
#
_entry.id   AF-A0A5S9NPV6-F1
#
_cell.length_a   1.000
_cell.length_b   1.000
_cell.length_c   1.000
_cell.angle_alpha   90.00
_cell.angle_beta   90.00
_cell.angle_gamma   90.00
#
_symmetry.space_group_name_H-M   'P 1'
#
loop_
_entity.id
_entity.type
_entity.pdbx_description
1 polymer ?
#
loop_
_entity_poly.entity_id
_entity_poly.type
_entity_poly.pdbx_seq_one_letter_code
_entity_poly.pdbx_strand_id
1 'polypeptide(L)'
;MATPDAHLPRQVPIDGYGRWSFHFAGMASEGSILALPSGIHAWAARVPADVDAAALAPVIVQSAGIELLLIGTGPDPWPVPDALRWRLRDVGISVDAMPTRAAASTYNVLLAEGRAVAAALLALP
;
A
#
# COMPACT_ATOMS: atom_id res chain seq x y z
N MET A 1 6.61 -1.41 29.60
CA MET A 1 5.91 -0.49 28.69
C MET A 1 6.04 -1.05 27.28
N ALA A 2 4.97 -1.65 26.76
CA ALA A 2 4.95 -2.16 25.39
C ALA A 2 5.09 -0.98 24.43
N THR A 3 6.09 -0.99 23.57
CA THR A 3 6.28 0.01 22.51
C THR A 3 5.09 -0.14 21.53
N PRO A 4 4.14 0.82 21.47
CA PRO A 4 3.19 0.83 20.38
C PRO A 4 3.96 1.29 19.12
N ASP A 5 3.55 0.86 17.94
CA ASP A 5 4.17 1.17 16.65
C ASP A 5 5.44 0.38 16.29
N ALA A 6 5.34 -0.96 16.35
CA ALA A 6 6.22 -1.84 15.59
C ALA A 6 5.91 -1.70 14.08
N HIS A 7 6.32 -0.60 13.48
CA HIS A 7 6.35 -0.37 12.04
C HIS A 7 7.79 -0.24 11.59
N LEU A 8 8.12 -0.75 10.40
CA LEU A 8 9.45 -0.60 9.85
C LEU A 8 9.60 0.84 9.34
N PRO A 9 10.52 1.68 9.86
CA PRO A 9 10.53 3.14 9.65
C PRO A 9 11.09 3.56 8.27
N ARG A 10 11.00 2.67 7.28
CA ARG A 10 11.42 2.91 5.91
C ARG A 10 10.63 2.05 4.95
N GLN A 11 10.48 2.53 3.72
CA GLN A 11 10.03 1.70 2.62
C GLN A 11 11.05 0.60 2.36
N VAL A 12 10.54 -0.61 2.13
CA VAL A 12 11.33 -1.76 1.73
C VAL A 12 10.63 -2.49 0.60
N PRO A 13 11.38 -3.23 -0.23
CA PRO A 13 10.81 -4.15 -1.19
C PRO A 13 9.95 -5.21 -0.49
N ILE A 14 8.91 -5.66 -1.19
CA ILE A 14 8.12 -6.83 -0.81
C ILE A 14 8.81 -8.06 -1.39
N ASP A 15 9.33 -8.92 -0.51
CA ASP A 15 10.13 -10.09 -0.85
C ASP A 15 9.26 -11.31 -1.19
N GLY A 16 8.07 -11.40 -0.62
CA GLY A 16 7.19 -12.55 -0.82
C GLY A 16 5.82 -12.41 -0.17
N TYR A 17 5.04 -13.46 -0.30
CA TYR A 17 3.65 -13.53 0.17
C TYR A 17 3.41 -14.88 0.84
N GLY A 18 2.66 -14.86 1.92
CA GLY A 18 2.08 -16.03 2.54
C GLY A 18 0.57 -15.96 2.55
N ARG A 19 -0.06 -16.96 3.17
CA ARG A 19 -1.50 -16.97 3.35
C ARG A 19 -1.89 -15.85 4.31
N TRP A 20 -2.59 -14.84 3.80
CA TRP A 20 -2.93 -13.61 4.50
C TRP A 20 -1.72 -12.84 5.05
N SER A 21 -0.55 -12.93 4.42
CA SER A 21 0.66 -12.25 4.91
C SER A 21 1.57 -11.76 3.80
N PHE A 22 2.39 -10.76 4.12
CA PHE A 22 3.48 -10.25 3.28
C PHE A 22 4.82 -10.47 3.96
N HIS A 23 5.83 -10.80 3.17
CA HIS A 23 7.21 -10.93 3.65
C HIS A 23 8.05 -9.78 3.10
N PHE A 24 8.82 -9.14 3.96
CA PHE A 24 9.71 -8.03 3.61
C PHE A 24 10.80 -7.86 4.67
N ALA A 25 12.01 -7.49 4.25
CA ALA A 25 13.14 -7.23 5.13
C ALA A 25 13.44 -8.38 6.12
N GLY A 26 13.23 -9.63 5.69
CA GLY A 26 13.41 -10.82 6.53
C GLY A 26 12.33 -11.04 7.60
N MET A 27 11.24 -10.27 7.57
CA MET A 27 10.10 -10.37 8.48
C MET A 27 8.83 -10.77 7.73
N ALA A 28 7.83 -11.25 8.46
CA ALA A 28 6.48 -11.50 7.97
C ALA A 28 5.48 -10.61 8.71
N SER A 29 4.61 -9.94 7.98
CA SER A 29 3.46 -9.19 8.50
C SER A 29 2.18 -9.89 8.10
N GLU A 30 1.34 -10.19 9.07
CA GLU A 30 -0.02 -10.67 8.82
C GLU A 30 -0.94 -9.52 8.41
N GLY A 31 -1.87 -9.81 7.51
CA GLY A 31 -2.85 -8.87 7.00
C GLY A 31 -2.32 -7.97 5.88
N SER A 32 -3.18 -7.04 5.49
CA SER A 32 -2.91 -6.06 4.46
C SER A 32 -1.94 -5.00 4.98
N ILE A 33 -1.22 -4.34 4.07
CA ILE A 33 -0.19 -3.37 4.44
C ILE A 33 -0.28 -2.09 3.62
N LEU A 34 0.18 -0.99 4.21
CA LEU A 34 0.49 0.26 3.53
C LEU A 34 2.01 0.45 3.53
N ALA A 35 2.60 0.55 2.35
CA ALA A 35 3.99 0.96 2.17
C ALA A 35 4.03 2.46 1.86
N LEU A 36 4.34 3.26 2.88
CA LEU A 36 4.34 4.73 2.85
C LEU A 36 5.76 5.26 3.04
N PRO A 37 6.04 6.55 2.73
CA PRO A 37 7.36 7.13 2.93
C PRO A 37 7.90 6.97 4.36
N SER A 38 7.01 7.00 5.36
CA SER A 38 7.36 6.74 6.77
C SER A 38 7.66 5.29 7.12
N GLY A 39 7.28 4.33 6.27
CA GLY A 39 7.44 2.91 6.60
C GLY A 39 6.38 1.97 6.07
N ILE A 40 6.48 0.71 6.50
CA ILE A 40 5.44 -0.31 6.31
C ILE A 40 4.51 -0.33 7.52
N HIS A 41 3.21 -0.14 7.28
CA HIS A 41 2.17 -0.08 8.29
C HIS A 41 1.14 -1.17 8.07
N ALA A 42 0.55 -1.68 9.15
CA ALA A 42 -0.61 -2.56 9.05
C ALA A 42 -1.83 -1.80 8.49
N TRP A 43 -2.63 -2.47 7.67
CA TRP A 43 -3.80 -1.88 7.03
C TRP A 43 -5.05 -2.71 7.30
N ALA A 44 -6.12 -2.04 7.73
CA ALA A 44 -7.35 -2.71 8.16
C ALA A 44 -8.18 -3.28 7.01
N ALA A 45 -8.02 -2.75 5.78
CA ALA A 45 -8.78 -3.20 4.62
C ALA A 45 -8.44 -4.66 4.27
N ARG A 46 -9.45 -5.48 4.01
CA ARG A 46 -9.28 -6.90 3.65
C ARG A 46 -9.80 -7.19 2.25
N VAL A 47 -10.76 -6.40 1.77
CA VAL A 47 -11.32 -6.50 0.43
C VAL A 47 -11.32 -5.14 -0.27
N PRO A 48 -11.39 -5.08 -1.61
CA PRO A 48 -11.42 -3.80 -2.34
C PRO A 48 -12.57 -2.87 -1.91
N ALA A 49 -13.69 -3.43 -1.47
CA ALA A 49 -14.82 -2.65 -0.97
C ALA A 49 -14.53 -1.88 0.33
N ASP A 50 -13.51 -2.28 1.10
CA ASP A 50 -13.06 -1.58 2.30
C ASP A 50 -12.18 -0.35 1.96
N VAL A 51 -11.76 -0.21 0.70
CA VAL A 51 -10.85 0.83 0.25
C VAL A 51 -11.61 2.11 -0.04
N ASP A 52 -11.91 2.83 1.03
CA ASP A 52 -12.47 4.17 0.97
C ASP A 52 -11.42 5.23 1.34
N ALA A 53 -11.87 6.46 1.46
CA ALA A 53 -10.97 7.55 1.78
C ALA A 53 -10.55 7.61 3.26
N ALA A 54 -11.29 6.97 4.17
CA ALA A 54 -10.85 6.80 5.55
C ALA A 54 -9.73 5.76 5.62
N ALA A 55 -9.88 4.65 4.88
CA ALA A 55 -8.85 3.63 4.74
C ALA A 55 -7.57 4.16 4.09
N LEU A 56 -7.67 5.17 3.20
CA LEU A 56 -6.52 5.86 2.59
C LEU A 56 -6.11 7.15 3.30
N ALA A 57 -6.69 7.49 4.46
CA ALA A 57 -6.29 8.69 5.20
C ALA A 57 -4.78 8.74 5.51
N PRO A 58 -4.10 7.64 5.90
CA PRO A 58 -2.65 7.66 6.12
C PRO A 58 -1.84 8.02 4.86
N VAL A 59 -2.32 7.64 3.68
CA VAL A 59 -1.71 8.00 2.39
C VAL A 59 -1.84 9.50 2.16
N ILE A 60 -3.04 10.05 2.38
CA ILE A 60 -3.32 11.48 2.16
C ILE A 60 -2.50 12.35 3.10
N VAL A 61 -2.37 11.95 4.38
CA VAL A 61 -1.53 12.65 5.38
C VAL A 61 -0.07 12.72 4.95
N GLN A 62 0.42 11.71 4.22
CA GLN A 62 1.80 11.63 3.75
C GLN A 62 1.97 12.02 2.27
N SER A 63 0.97 12.68 1.69
CA SER A 63 0.90 13.02 0.25
C SER A 63 2.12 13.79 -0.27
N ALA A 64 2.77 14.61 0.55
CA ALA A 64 3.95 15.36 0.15
C ALA A 64 5.14 14.49 -0.32
N GLY A 65 5.18 13.21 0.06
CA GLY A 65 6.21 12.25 -0.37
C GLY A 65 5.72 11.21 -1.37
N ILE A 66 4.53 11.39 -1.97
CA ILE A 66 3.87 10.38 -2.79
C ILE A 66 3.38 11.04 -4.09
N GLU A 67 3.90 10.59 -5.23
CA GLU A 67 3.41 10.96 -6.56
C GLU A 67 2.47 9.88 -7.13
N LEU A 68 2.71 8.61 -6.77
CA LEU A 68 1.95 7.47 -7.27
C LEU A 68 1.59 6.52 -6.13
N LEU A 69 0.30 6.19 -6.03
CA LEU A 69 -0.22 5.13 -5.19
C LEU A 69 -0.61 3.92 -6.05
N LEU A 70 -0.02 2.77 -5.74
CA LEU A 70 -0.43 1.47 -6.28
C LEU A 70 -1.37 0.77 -5.31
N ILE A 71 -2.58 0.42 -5.75
CA ILE A 71 -3.54 -0.33 -4.94
C ILE A 71 -3.53 -1.79 -5.41
N GLY A 72 -3.07 -2.68 -4.53
CA GLY A 72 -3.15 -4.13 -4.67
C GLY A 72 -4.52 -4.64 -4.24
N THR A 73 -5.34 -5.08 -5.19
CA THR A 73 -6.76 -5.35 -4.98
C THR A 73 -7.08 -6.82 -4.68
N GLY A 74 -6.07 -7.59 -4.28
CA GLY A 74 -6.19 -9.04 -4.09
C GLY A 74 -5.91 -9.81 -5.40
N PRO A 75 -6.63 -10.89 -5.70
CA PRO A 75 -6.38 -11.70 -6.89
C PRO A 75 -6.87 -11.03 -8.19
N ASP A 76 -7.92 -10.22 -8.10
CA ASP A 76 -8.63 -9.66 -9.25
C ASP A 76 -8.46 -8.14 -9.33
N PRO A 77 -8.49 -7.55 -10.54
CA PRO A 77 -8.50 -6.11 -10.70
C PRO A 77 -9.79 -5.50 -10.16
N TRP A 78 -9.69 -4.31 -9.56
CA TRP A 78 -10.84 -3.56 -9.08
C TRP A 78 -10.81 -2.12 -9.61
N PRO A 79 -11.90 -1.62 -10.21
CA PRO A 79 -11.96 -0.26 -10.71
C PRO A 79 -12.04 0.72 -9.53
N VAL A 80 -11.00 1.55 -9.36
CA VAL A 80 -11.01 2.59 -8.32
C VAL A 80 -12.18 3.55 -8.55
N PRO A 81 -13.06 3.77 -7.56
CA PRO A 81 -14.17 4.71 -7.65
C PRO A 81 -13.69 6.12 -7.96
N ASP A 82 -14.41 6.84 -8.83
CA ASP A 82 -14.00 8.18 -9.25
C ASP A 82 -13.87 9.16 -8.09
N ALA A 83 -14.74 9.06 -7.09
CA ALA A 83 -14.68 9.83 -5.85
C ALA A 83 -13.30 9.72 -5.17
N LEU A 84 -12.75 8.50 -5.11
CA LEU A 84 -11.45 8.25 -4.51
C LEU A 84 -10.32 8.76 -5.42
N ARG A 85 -10.45 8.57 -6.74
CA ARG A 85 -9.48 9.10 -7.72
C ARG A 85 -9.39 10.62 -7.65
N TRP A 86 -10.51 11.33 -7.56
CA TRP A 86 -10.53 12.80 -7.43
C TRP A 86 -9.88 13.25 -6.13
N ARG A 87 -10.17 12.60 -5.00
CA ARG A 87 -9.57 12.96 -3.70
C ARG A 87 -8.05 12.78 -3.67
N LEU A 88 -7.54 11.71 -4.28
CA LEU A 88 -6.09 11.50 -4.37
C LEU A 88 -5.44 12.51 -5.30
N ARG A 89 -6.07 12.82 -6.44
CA ARG A 89 -5.57 13.84 -7.38
C ARG A 89 -5.53 15.24 -6.77
N ASP A 90 -6.50 15.59 -5.92
CA ASP A 90 -6.55 16.89 -5.24
C ASP A 90 -5.32 17.15 -4.36
N VAL A 91 -4.69 16.07 -3.87
CA VAL A 91 -3.43 16.11 -3.12
C VAL A 91 -2.20 15.73 -3.96
N GLY A 92 -2.33 15.73 -5.29
CA GLY A 92 -1.21 15.47 -6.22
C GLY A 92 -0.85 14.00 -6.44
N ILE A 93 -1.66 13.06 -5.92
CA ILE A 93 -1.38 11.62 -6.02
C ILE A 93 -2.10 11.03 -7.23
N SER A 94 -1.34 10.42 -8.14
CA SER A 94 -1.88 9.51 -9.16
C SER A 94 -2.18 8.15 -8.56
N VAL A 95 -3.20 7.46 -9.06
CA VAL A 95 -3.59 6.13 -8.54
C VAL A 95 -3.77 5.12 -9.65
N ASP A 96 -3.20 3.93 -9.44
CA ASP A 96 -3.41 2.75 -10.28
C ASP A 96 -3.76 1.54 -9.42
N ALA A 97 -4.70 0.72 -9.89
CA ALA A 97 -5.19 -0.45 -9.17
C ALA A 97 -5.06 -1.70 -10.01
N MET A 98 -4.47 -2.72 -9.41
CA MET A 98 -4.11 -3.98 -10.08
C MET A 98 -4.06 -5.12 -9.06
N PRO A 99 -4.01 -6.39 -9.50
CA PRO A 99 -3.84 -7.51 -8.58
C PRO A 99 -2.63 -7.32 -7.66
N THR A 100 -2.74 -7.73 -6.39
CA THR A 100 -1.75 -7.46 -5.34
C THR A 100 -0.33 -7.85 -5.74
N ARG A 101 -0.16 -8.99 -6.42
CA ARG A 101 1.17 -9.45 -6.86
C ARG A 101 1.79 -8.52 -7.91
N ALA A 102 0.97 -8.01 -8.82
CA ALA A 102 1.41 -7.03 -9.81
C ALA A 102 1.74 -5.69 -9.13
N ALA A 103 0.87 -5.22 -8.22
CA ALA A 103 1.07 -3.96 -7.50
C ALA A 103 2.39 -3.98 -6.70
N ALA A 104 2.66 -5.06 -5.97
CA ALA A 104 3.88 -5.21 -5.19
C ALA A 104 5.14 -5.34 -6.08
N SER A 105 5.06 -6.05 -7.21
CA SER A 105 6.17 -6.11 -8.17
C SER A 105 6.47 -4.72 -8.78
N THR A 106 5.44 -3.99 -9.20
CA THR A 106 5.60 -2.64 -9.76
C THR A 106 6.11 -1.66 -8.70
N TYR A 107 5.60 -1.74 -7.48
CA TYR A 107 6.10 -0.97 -6.33
C TYR A 107 7.60 -1.20 -6.11
N ASN A 108 8.06 -2.45 -6.11
CA ASN A 108 9.48 -2.77 -5.93
C ASN A 108 10.37 -2.14 -7.01
N VAL A 109 9.93 -2.19 -8.28
CA VAL A 109 10.68 -1.58 -9.39
C VAL A 109 10.77 -0.08 -9.21
N LEU A 110 9.64 0.60 -8.97
CA LEU A 110 9.59 2.05 -8.81
C LEU A 110 10.35 2.52 -7.56
N LEU A 111 10.30 1.76 -6.48
CA LEU A 111 11.09 2.02 -5.28
C LEU A 111 12.59 1.93 -5.58
N ALA A 112 13.02 0.91 -6.32
CA ALA A 112 14.42 0.75 -6.73
C ALA A 112 14.89 1.87 -7.67
N GLU A 113 13.99 2.45 -8.47
CA GLU A 113 14.24 3.63 -9.30
C GLU A 113 14.26 4.95 -8.50
N GLY A 114 13.97 4.92 -7.19
CA GLY A 114 13.93 6.11 -6.33
C GLY A 114 12.71 7.01 -6.59
N ARG A 115 11.63 6.46 -7.16
CA ARG A 115 10.39 7.19 -7.39
C ARG A 115 9.63 7.40 -6.07
N ALA A 116 8.87 8.50 -5.98
CA ALA A 116 7.97 8.79 -4.88
C ALA A 116 6.70 7.90 -4.96
N VAL A 117 6.87 6.59 -4.79
CA VAL A 117 5.80 5.59 -4.89
C VAL A 117 5.34 5.14 -3.50
N ALA A 118 4.04 4.94 -3.33
CA ALA A 118 3.45 4.25 -2.20
C ALA A 118 2.62 3.05 -2.67
N ALA A 119 2.36 2.09 -1.80
CA ALA A 119 1.51 0.95 -2.11
C ALA A 119 0.51 0.65 -0.98
N ALA A 120 -0.71 0.31 -1.35
CA ALA A 120 -1.75 -0.21 -0.46
C ALA A 120 -2.12 -1.63 -0.91
N LEU A 121 -1.68 -2.65 -0.17
CA LEU A 121 -1.67 -4.04 -0.64
C LEU A 121 -2.62 -4.89 0.20
N LEU A 122 -3.68 -5.41 -0.42
CA LEU A 122 -4.56 -6.38 0.22
C LEU A 122 -3.89 -7.76 0.29
N ALA A 123 -3.92 -8.36 1.47
CA ALA A 123 -3.40 -9.72 1.67
C ALA A 123 -4.23 -10.76 0.91
N LEU A 124 -3.55 -11.81 0.44
CA LEU A 124 -4.15 -12.86 -0.38
C LEU A 124 -4.59 -14.07 0.47
N PRO A 125 -5.69 -14.76 0.10
CA PRO A 125 -6.21 -15.93 0.82
C PRO A 125 -5.38 -17.21 0.69
#